data_AF-A0A1G4BDG0-F1
#
_entry.id   AF-A0A1G4BDG0-F1
#
_cell.length_a   1.000
_cell.length_b   1.000
_cell.length_c   1.000
_cell.angle_alpha   90.00
_cell.angle_beta   90.00
_cell.angle_gamma   90.00
#
_symmetry.space_group_name_H-M   'P 1'
#
loop_
_entity.id
_entity.type
_entity.pdbx_description
1 polymer ?
#
loop_
_entity_poly.entity_id
_entity_poly.type
_entity_poly.pdbx_seq_one_letter_code
_entity_poly.pdbx_strand_id
1 'polypeptide(L)'
;MRLSSSKRGDQRGTGTSQSLFIALALSSQLPTANAIVFPSYHPNYKTDYLQLNKRYNPARRGPPEDWNGRIPLKVTNSCPNTIWPGITTQHGVGPGIGGFELASGDSRDMWVGPTWQGRAWGRTNCTVNGESAGCETGDCFGKLDCEFSGAVPATLAEFNLAGGVSGRQTFYDISLVDGYNIPVGINYIPADNTTYIPPNLTNCACIATTGFISQRAASGTVYTNSTYPVPWEPSESNESSRDWCPWPLLSNPPNKPGAGVYPYPDDNIQRPTFSPCKSQCAATNSDSDCCIGKWHDPNKCKPGLYSRHAKALCPDAYSFAFDDQTSTFIIPSGGGWEVVFCPAGRSTNILRTMGPQLFELASAGFLSQKNLDLVKNQSYIDSESEKNAAPGLASSSLWAICAAATTAVMLLGW
;
A
#
# COMPACT_ATOMS: atom_id res chain seq x y z
N MET A 1 59.06 -38.42 -4.11
CA MET A 1 59.65 -37.09 -3.80
C MET A 1 58.61 -36.36 -2.96
N ARG A 2 58.65 -36.52 -1.62
CA ARG A 2 59.38 -35.69 -0.65
C ARG A 2 58.93 -34.21 -0.72
N LEU A 3 58.39 -33.56 0.31
CA LEU A 3 58.31 -33.90 1.74
C LEU A 3 57.18 -33.11 2.42
N SER A 4 56.52 -33.81 3.35
CA SER A 4 55.73 -33.33 4.47
C SER A 4 56.62 -32.67 5.55
N SER A 5 55.97 -32.01 6.53
CA SER A 5 56.37 -31.82 7.95
C SER A 5 56.60 -30.35 8.33
N SER A 6 55.74 -29.71 9.14
CA SER A 6 55.47 -29.87 10.58
C SER A 6 56.56 -29.29 11.50
N LYS A 7 56.12 -28.40 12.42
CA LYS A 7 56.50 -28.15 13.83
C LYS A 7 56.43 -26.64 14.15
N ARG A 8 55.53 -26.20 15.04
CA ARG A 8 55.69 -26.03 16.50
C ARG A 8 56.90 -25.18 16.89
N GLY A 9 56.64 -24.05 17.54
CA GLY A 9 57.62 -23.23 18.25
C GLY A 9 56.90 -22.23 19.15
N ASP A 10 57.07 -22.41 20.44
CA ASP A 10 56.37 -21.79 21.57
C ASP A 10 57.15 -20.55 22.07
N GLN A 11 56.41 -19.55 22.58
CA GLN A 11 56.71 -18.66 23.72
C GLN A 11 58.08 -17.94 23.91
N ARG A 12 58.04 -16.60 24.02
CA ARG A 12 58.23 -15.79 25.28
C ARG A 12 58.61 -14.32 25.02
N GLY A 13 58.14 -13.44 25.92
CA GLY A 13 58.72 -12.10 26.17
C GLY A 13 57.64 -11.02 26.40
N THR A 14 56.93 -11.03 27.54
CA THR A 14 57.17 -10.19 28.74
C THR A 14 57.09 -8.67 28.52
N GLY A 15 56.15 -8.00 29.19
CA GLY A 15 56.12 -6.53 29.28
C GLY A 15 54.80 -5.98 29.84
N THR A 16 54.66 -6.04 31.16
CA THR A 16 53.58 -5.47 31.99
C THR A 16 53.42 -3.96 31.87
N SER A 17 52.17 -3.46 31.85
CA SER A 17 51.73 -2.36 32.72
C SER A 17 50.21 -2.27 32.75
N GLN A 18 49.64 -2.42 33.94
CA GLN A 18 48.23 -2.26 34.24
C GLN A 18 47.85 -0.77 34.26
N SER A 19 46.69 -0.43 33.71
CA SER A 19 45.96 0.77 34.11
C SER A 19 44.48 0.44 34.11
N LEU A 20 43.92 0.43 35.33
CA LEU A 20 42.50 0.28 35.65
C LEU A 20 41.70 1.40 34.97
N PHE A 21 40.70 1.03 34.18
CA PHE A 21 39.52 1.88 33.96
C PHE A 21 38.28 1.09 34.40
N ILE A 22 37.73 1.50 35.53
CA ILE A 22 36.43 1.07 36.04
C ILE A 22 35.37 1.84 35.24
N ALA A 23 34.67 1.16 34.34
CA ALA A 23 33.47 1.69 33.70
C ALA A 23 32.24 1.17 34.45
N LEU A 24 31.54 2.07 35.13
CA LEU A 24 30.21 1.82 35.68
C LEU A 24 29.23 1.52 34.53
N ALA A 25 28.73 0.30 34.48
CA ALA A 25 27.58 -0.06 33.67
C ALA A 25 26.30 0.42 34.37
N LEU A 26 25.73 1.54 33.92
CA LEU A 26 24.33 1.86 34.18
C LEU A 26 23.49 1.26 33.05
N SER A 27 22.82 0.16 33.38
CA SER A 27 21.78 -0.47 32.59
C SER A 27 20.54 0.44 32.51
N SER A 28 20.34 1.11 31.38
CA SER A 28 19.03 1.61 30.98
C SER A 28 18.28 0.46 30.27
N GLN A 29 17.36 -0.17 30.98
CA GLN A 29 16.38 -1.07 30.39
C GLN A 29 15.39 -0.25 29.56
N LEU A 30 15.62 -0.17 28.26
CA LEU A 30 14.56 0.11 27.29
C LEU A 30 13.91 -1.24 26.93
N PRO A 31 12.58 -1.38 26.96
CA PRO A 31 11.94 -2.54 26.37
C PRO A 31 12.25 -2.51 24.88
N THR A 32 13.07 -3.44 24.43
CA THR A 32 13.17 -3.80 23.02
C THR A 32 11.77 -4.17 22.59
N ALA A 33 11.09 -3.28 21.87
CA ALA A 33 9.97 -3.67 21.04
C ALA A 33 10.53 -4.70 20.07
N ASN A 34 10.34 -5.97 20.38
CA ASN A 34 10.54 -7.05 19.42
C ASN A 34 9.51 -6.78 18.33
N ALA A 35 9.90 -6.02 17.31
CA ALA A 35 9.31 -6.19 16.00
C ALA A 35 9.42 -7.70 15.73
N ILE A 36 8.29 -8.38 15.70
CA ILE A 36 8.23 -9.74 15.22
C ILE A 36 8.68 -9.64 13.77
N VAL A 37 9.99 -9.85 13.55
CA VAL A 37 10.55 -9.98 12.22
C VAL A 37 9.99 -11.29 11.72
N PHE A 38 8.89 -11.20 10.97
CA PHE A 38 8.45 -12.31 10.14
C PHE A 38 9.62 -12.62 9.22
N PRO A 39 10.21 -13.82 9.27
CA PRO A 39 11.20 -14.20 8.29
C PRO A 39 10.51 -14.10 6.94
N SER A 40 10.86 -13.11 6.11
CA SER A 40 10.49 -13.06 4.70
C SER A 40 11.29 -14.10 3.90
N TYR A 41 11.50 -15.28 4.49
CA TYR A 41 11.85 -16.46 3.75
C TYR A 41 10.53 -17.03 3.24
N HIS A 42 10.01 -16.43 2.16
CA HIS A 42 9.23 -17.17 1.19
C HIS A 42 10.22 -17.67 0.12
N PRO A 43 10.91 -18.81 0.31
CA PRO A 43 11.71 -19.43 -0.75
C PRO A 43 10.84 -20.00 -1.89
N ASN A 44 9.56 -19.60 -1.96
CA ASN A 44 8.57 -20.07 -2.91
C ASN A 44 7.72 -18.91 -3.47
N TYR A 45 8.30 -17.74 -3.76
CA TYR A 45 7.94 -17.14 -5.06
C TYR A 45 8.61 -17.98 -6.15
N LYS A 46 8.17 -19.24 -6.25
CA LYS A 46 8.40 -20.01 -7.45
C LYS A 46 7.56 -19.32 -8.49
N THR A 47 8.22 -18.93 -9.56
CA THR A 47 7.64 -18.79 -10.88
C THR A 47 6.97 -20.11 -11.29
N ASP A 48 5.83 -20.43 -10.68
CA ASP A 48 4.92 -21.46 -11.17
C ASP A 48 4.23 -21.01 -12.48
N TYR A 49 4.64 -19.88 -13.05
CA TYR A 49 4.41 -19.49 -14.44
C TYR A 49 4.97 -20.50 -15.46
N LEU A 50 5.84 -21.43 -15.04
CA LEU A 50 6.40 -22.48 -15.90
C LEU A 50 6.23 -23.90 -15.35
N GLN A 51 5.16 -24.19 -14.59
CA GLN A 51 4.72 -25.58 -14.49
C GLN A 51 4.01 -26.00 -15.78
N LEU A 52 4.82 -26.43 -16.74
CA LEU A 52 4.47 -27.02 -18.03
C LEU A 52 3.53 -28.25 -17.97
N ASN A 53 3.05 -28.65 -16.78
CA ASN A 53 2.23 -29.86 -16.59
C ASN A 53 0.87 -29.63 -15.90
N LYS A 54 0.47 -28.40 -15.56
CA LYS A 54 -0.96 -28.07 -15.38
C LYS A 54 -1.45 -27.47 -16.68
N ARG A 55 -2.56 -27.97 -17.24
CA ARG A 55 -3.22 -27.31 -18.38
C ARG A 55 -3.38 -25.83 -18.05
N TYR A 56 -2.63 -24.98 -18.74
CA TYR A 56 -2.77 -23.53 -18.62
C TYR A 56 -4.18 -23.17 -19.09
N ASN A 57 -5.06 -22.86 -18.15
CA ASN A 57 -6.38 -22.34 -18.49
C ASN A 57 -6.21 -20.83 -18.68
N PRO A 58 -6.35 -20.32 -19.91
CA PRO A 58 -6.20 -18.89 -20.16
C PRO A 58 -7.27 -18.11 -19.39
N ALA A 59 -6.93 -16.88 -19.02
CA ALA A 59 -7.88 -15.92 -18.46
C ALA A 59 -9.09 -15.79 -19.39
N ARG A 60 -10.29 -15.89 -18.83
CA ARG A 60 -11.54 -15.69 -19.56
C ARG A 60 -12.11 -14.33 -19.21
N ARG A 61 -12.56 -13.59 -20.23
CA ARG A 61 -13.14 -12.27 -20.03
C ARG A 61 -14.39 -12.32 -19.15
N GLY A 62 -15.22 -13.35 -19.32
CA GLY A 62 -16.48 -13.56 -18.60
C GLY A 62 -17.70 -12.91 -19.30
N PRO A 63 -18.82 -12.68 -18.58
CA PRO A 63 -19.02 -13.02 -17.16
C PRO A 63 -19.04 -14.54 -16.93
N PRO A 64 -18.96 -15.03 -15.68
CA PRO A 64 -19.10 -16.46 -15.39
C PRO A 64 -20.45 -16.99 -15.87
N GLU A 65 -20.48 -18.08 -16.64
CA GLU A 65 -21.72 -18.69 -17.15
C GLU A 65 -22.49 -19.39 -16.02
N ASP A 66 -21.78 -20.16 -15.20
CA ASP A 66 -22.33 -20.81 -14.01
C ASP A 66 -22.72 -19.77 -12.96
N TRP A 67 -23.92 -19.91 -12.41
CA TRP A 67 -24.40 -19.07 -11.32
C TRP A 67 -23.85 -19.51 -9.97
N ASN A 68 -23.45 -20.78 -9.83
CA ASN A 68 -22.84 -21.27 -8.61
C ASN A 68 -21.41 -20.73 -8.45
N GLY A 69 -21.17 -20.00 -7.36
CA GLY A 69 -19.85 -19.49 -7.01
C GLY A 69 -19.44 -18.18 -7.69
N ARG A 70 -20.39 -17.43 -8.27
CA ARG A 70 -20.11 -16.05 -8.70
C ARG A 70 -19.76 -15.18 -7.50
N ILE A 71 -18.72 -14.39 -7.65
CA ILE A 71 -18.28 -13.42 -6.65
C ILE A 71 -18.74 -12.03 -7.10
N PRO A 72 -19.55 -11.32 -6.30
CA PRO A 72 -19.94 -9.95 -6.61
C PRO A 72 -18.72 -9.03 -6.72
N LEU A 73 -18.68 -8.22 -7.78
CA LEU A 73 -17.75 -7.11 -7.94
C LEU A 73 -18.55 -5.86 -8.28
N LYS A 74 -18.66 -4.95 -7.34
CA LYS A 74 -19.30 -3.64 -7.52
C LYS A 74 -18.26 -2.57 -7.74
N VAL A 75 -18.52 -1.63 -8.64
CA VAL A 75 -17.68 -0.45 -8.84
C VAL A 75 -18.52 0.80 -8.65
N THR A 76 -18.07 1.68 -7.76
CA THR A 76 -18.80 2.88 -7.33
C THR A 76 -17.97 4.12 -7.62
N ASN A 77 -18.57 5.13 -8.26
CA ASN A 77 -17.94 6.44 -8.46
C ASN A 77 -18.49 7.44 -7.44
N SER A 78 -17.73 7.72 -6.39
CA SER A 78 -18.02 8.79 -5.43
C SER A 78 -17.28 10.09 -5.76
N CYS A 79 -16.61 10.17 -6.91
CA CYS A 79 -15.94 11.38 -7.36
C CYS A 79 -16.97 12.41 -7.83
N PRO A 80 -16.65 13.72 -7.76
CA PRO A 80 -17.55 14.77 -8.25
C PRO A 80 -17.74 14.79 -9.77
N ASN A 81 -16.88 14.08 -10.51
CA ASN A 81 -16.90 14.03 -11.96
C ASN A 81 -17.08 12.59 -12.45
N THR A 82 -17.51 12.44 -13.70
CA THR A 82 -17.49 11.16 -14.41
C THR A 82 -16.08 10.60 -14.48
N ILE A 83 -15.97 9.30 -14.27
CA ILE A 83 -14.73 8.54 -14.46
C ILE A 83 -14.99 7.37 -15.41
N TRP A 84 -13.93 6.76 -15.91
CA TRP A 84 -14.03 5.56 -16.74
C TRP A 84 -13.28 4.42 -16.08
N PRO A 85 -13.91 3.60 -15.24
CA PRO A 85 -13.23 2.47 -14.63
C PRO A 85 -12.65 1.54 -15.71
N GLY A 86 -11.46 1.02 -15.45
CA GLY A 86 -10.81 -0.05 -16.19
C GLY A 86 -10.72 -1.29 -15.32
N ILE A 87 -10.91 -2.47 -15.91
CA ILE A 87 -10.82 -3.77 -15.27
C ILE A 87 -10.03 -4.70 -16.17
N THR A 88 -9.08 -5.42 -15.59
CA THR A 88 -8.35 -6.47 -16.31
C THR A 88 -8.41 -7.78 -15.55
N THR A 89 -8.46 -8.88 -16.30
CA THR A 89 -8.44 -10.23 -15.77
C THR A 89 -7.14 -10.90 -16.16
N GLN A 90 -6.31 -11.23 -15.17
CA GLN A 90 -5.04 -11.92 -15.37
C GLN A 90 -5.20 -13.44 -15.25
N HIS A 91 -6.15 -13.89 -14.44
CA HIS A 91 -6.47 -15.31 -14.27
C HIS A 91 -7.95 -15.51 -13.90
N GLY A 92 -8.47 -16.71 -14.13
CA GLY A 92 -9.86 -17.06 -13.82
C GLY A 92 -10.86 -16.47 -14.81
N VAL A 93 -12.03 -16.06 -14.33
CA VAL A 93 -13.12 -15.51 -15.16
C VAL A 93 -13.47 -14.11 -14.67
N GLY A 94 -13.34 -13.12 -15.55
CA GLY A 94 -13.66 -11.73 -15.26
C GLY A 94 -15.15 -11.39 -15.40
N PRO A 95 -15.49 -10.08 -15.42
CA PRO A 95 -16.87 -9.61 -15.49
C PRO A 95 -17.44 -9.48 -16.91
N GLY A 96 -16.67 -9.83 -17.95
CA GLY A 96 -17.06 -9.72 -19.36
C GLY A 96 -16.83 -8.35 -19.99
N ILE A 97 -16.55 -7.35 -19.16
CA ILE A 97 -16.23 -5.99 -19.57
C ILE A 97 -14.91 -5.55 -18.95
N GLY A 98 -14.10 -4.85 -19.72
CA GLY A 98 -12.80 -4.32 -19.32
C GLY A 98 -12.81 -2.82 -19.05
N GLY A 99 -13.87 -2.12 -19.40
CA GLY A 99 -14.03 -0.73 -19.00
C GLY A 99 -15.33 -0.11 -19.48
N PHE A 100 -15.72 0.97 -18.82
CA PHE A 100 -17.01 1.63 -19.03
C PHE A 100 -16.96 3.05 -18.50
N GLU A 101 -17.92 3.88 -18.91
CA GLU A 101 -18.19 5.18 -18.31
C GLU A 101 -19.03 5.02 -17.04
N LEU A 102 -18.72 5.79 -16.00
CA LEU A 102 -19.45 5.79 -14.74
C LEU A 102 -19.63 7.22 -14.23
N ALA A 103 -20.86 7.72 -14.23
CA ALA A 103 -21.17 9.09 -13.80
C ALA A 103 -20.96 9.27 -12.28
N SER A 104 -20.89 10.53 -11.83
CA SER A 104 -20.77 10.84 -10.40
C SER A 104 -21.97 10.29 -9.61
N GLY A 105 -21.72 9.56 -8.53
CA GLY A 105 -22.73 8.93 -7.69
C GLY A 105 -23.23 7.57 -8.18
N ASP A 106 -22.88 7.16 -9.40
CA ASP A 106 -23.34 5.90 -9.97
C ASP A 106 -22.52 4.70 -9.47
N SER A 107 -23.14 3.53 -9.56
CA SER A 107 -22.53 2.24 -9.27
C SER A 107 -22.85 1.24 -10.38
N ARG A 108 -21.95 0.29 -10.60
CA ARG A 108 -22.14 -0.83 -11.52
C ARG A 108 -21.85 -2.15 -10.84
N ASP A 109 -22.87 -3.01 -10.77
CA ASP A 109 -22.74 -4.37 -10.29
C ASP A 109 -22.29 -5.32 -11.41
N MET A 110 -21.33 -6.18 -11.08
CA MET A 110 -20.78 -7.20 -11.96
C MET A 110 -20.46 -8.47 -11.15
N TRP A 111 -20.01 -9.51 -11.86
CA TRP A 111 -19.66 -10.79 -11.26
C TRP A 111 -18.37 -11.33 -11.84
N VAL A 112 -17.50 -11.84 -10.97
CA VAL A 112 -16.28 -12.54 -11.34
C VAL A 112 -16.31 -13.99 -10.84
N GLY A 113 -15.44 -14.83 -11.38
CA GLY A 113 -15.31 -16.22 -10.95
C GLY A 113 -14.57 -16.34 -9.60
N PRO A 114 -14.73 -17.47 -8.89
CA PRO A 114 -14.12 -17.67 -7.57
C PRO A 114 -12.58 -17.78 -7.60
N THR A 115 -12.00 -17.99 -8.78
CA THR A 115 -10.55 -18.04 -9.01
C THR A 115 -10.02 -16.80 -9.74
N TRP A 116 -10.83 -15.74 -9.81
CA TRP A 116 -10.47 -14.52 -10.49
C TRP A 116 -9.24 -13.87 -9.84
N GLN A 117 -8.31 -13.47 -10.70
CA GLN A 117 -7.21 -12.58 -10.36
C GLN A 117 -7.25 -11.44 -11.36
N GLY A 118 -7.26 -10.22 -10.84
CA GLY A 118 -7.49 -9.05 -11.68
C GLY A 118 -7.25 -7.75 -10.95
N ARG A 119 -7.40 -6.68 -11.72
CA ARG A 119 -7.19 -5.30 -11.26
C ARG A 119 -8.35 -4.43 -11.69
N ALA A 120 -8.68 -3.45 -10.86
CA ALA A 120 -9.56 -2.35 -11.19
C ALA A 120 -8.84 -1.01 -10.93
N TRP A 121 -9.06 -0.01 -11.80
CA TRP A 121 -8.49 1.33 -11.64
C TRP A 121 -9.41 2.38 -12.26
N GLY A 122 -9.22 3.64 -11.88
CA GLY A 122 -10.02 4.76 -12.38
C GLY A 122 -9.29 5.52 -13.46
N ARG A 123 -9.90 5.69 -14.64
CA ARG A 123 -9.41 6.60 -15.68
C ARG A 123 -10.11 7.95 -15.57
N THR A 124 -9.37 9.01 -15.82
CA THR A 124 -9.86 10.39 -15.66
C THR A 124 -9.67 11.20 -16.93
N ASN A 125 -10.52 12.21 -17.11
CA ASN A 125 -10.51 13.14 -18.22
C ASN A 125 -10.46 12.42 -19.59
N CYS A 126 -11.38 11.48 -19.81
CA CYS A 126 -11.43 10.71 -21.04
C CYS A 126 -12.30 11.36 -22.10
N THR A 127 -11.90 11.24 -23.35
CA THR A 127 -12.74 11.51 -24.52
C THR A 127 -13.15 10.18 -25.15
N VAL A 128 -14.44 9.87 -25.12
CA VAL A 128 -15.00 8.61 -25.65
C VAL A 128 -15.62 8.84 -27.03
N ASN A 129 -15.32 7.93 -27.97
CA ASN A 129 -15.94 7.87 -29.28
C ASN A 129 -16.14 6.39 -29.67
N GLY A 130 -17.36 5.89 -29.48
CA GLY A 130 -17.68 4.47 -29.70
C GLY A 130 -16.87 3.56 -28.77
N GLU A 131 -16.06 2.67 -29.33
CA GLU A 131 -15.19 1.74 -28.59
C GLU A 131 -13.86 2.37 -28.16
N SER A 132 -13.55 3.57 -28.66
CA SER A 132 -12.32 4.29 -28.31
C SER A 132 -12.55 5.21 -27.11
N ALA A 133 -11.57 5.26 -26.22
CA ALA A 133 -11.52 6.19 -25.10
C ALA A 133 -10.07 6.61 -24.85
N GLY A 134 -9.73 7.86 -25.14
CA GLY A 134 -8.42 8.42 -24.81
C GLY A 134 -8.50 9.18 -23.49
N CYS A 135 -7.71 8.78 -22.50
CA CYS A 135 -7.73 9.34 -21.15
C CYS A 135 -6.43 10.04 -20.76
N GLU A 136 -6.51 11.05 -19.88
CA GLU A 136 -5.32 11.74 -19.35
C GLU A 136 -4.52 10.85 -18.39
N THR A 137 -5.21 10.06 -17.56
CA THR A 137 -4.58 9.12 -16.62
C THR A 137 -5.22 7.75 -16.71
N GLY A 138 -4.42 6.69 -16.54
CA GLY A 138 -4.92 5.31 -16.52
C GLY A 138 -5.38 4.79 -17.88
N ASP A 139 -5.09 5.48 -18.99
CA ASP A 139 -5.48 5.07 -20.33
C ASP A 139 -5.07 3.63 -20.65
N CYS A 140 -5.91 2.87 -21.35
CA CYS A 140 -5.63 1.47 -21.67
C CYS A 140 -5.53 1.26 -23.18
N PHE A 141 -4.61 2.01 -23.80
CA PHE A 141 -4.33 2.04 -25.25
C PHE A 141 -5.49 2.59 -26.08
N GLY A 142 -6.14 3.66 -25.59
CA GLY A 142 -7.18 4.36 -26.32
C GLY A 142 -8.49 3.57 -26.47
N LYS A 143 -8.68 2.47 -25.72
CA LYS A 143 -9.89 1.63 -25.74
C LYS A 143 -10.79 1.95 -24.55
N LEU A 144 -12.11 2.01 -24.76
CA LEU A 144 -13.07 2.06 -23.65
C LEU A 144 -13.06 0.75 -22.87
N ASP A 145 -13.05 -0.35 -23.60
CA ASP A 145 -13.14 -1.71 -23.08
C ASP A 145 -11.73 -2.33 -22.94
N CYS A 146 -11.09 -2.11 -21.78
CA CYS A 146 -9.68 -2.42 -21.59
C CYS A 146 -9.35 -3.93 -21.69
N GLU A 147 -8.23 -4.22 -22.34
CA GLU A 147 -7.65 -5.59 -22.40
C GLU A 147 -6.37 -5.71 -21.56
N PHE A 148 -5.75 -4.57 -21.25
CA PHE A 148 -4.49 -4.46 -20.52
C PHE A 148 -4.62 -3.43 -19.39
N SER A 149 -3.70 -3.49 -18.44
CA SER A 149 -3.62 -2.54 -17.33
C SER A 149 -3.47 -1.11 -17.86
N GLY A 150 -3.95 -0.13 -17.08
CA GLY A 150 -3.85 1.28 -17.43
C GLY A 150 -2.41 1.80 -17.44
N ALA A 151 -2.18 2.83 -18.26
CA ALA A 151 -0.94 3.58 -18.30
C ALA A 151 -0.70 4.33 -16.99
N VAL A 152 0.55 4.30 -16.53
CA VAL A 152 1.00 4.97 -15.30
C VAL A 152 0.97 6.50 -15.44
N PRO A 153 0.59 7.26 -14.40
CA PRO A 153 0.23 6.79 -13.07
C PRO A 153 -1.21 6.27 -12.97
N ALA A 154 -1.39 5.17 -12.25
CA ALA A 154 -2.70 4.61 -11.94
C ALA A 154 -2.73 4.00 -10.53
N THR A 155 -3.67 4.45 -9.69
CA THR A 155 -3.98 3.79 -8.41
C THR A 155 -4.75 2.50 -8.71
N LEU A 156 -4.23 1.36 -8.23
CA LEU A 156 -4.81 0.04 -8.53
C LEU A 156 -5.52 -0.56 -7.31
N ALA A 157 -6.66 -1.20 -7.52
CA ALA A 157 -7.21 -2.20 -6.62
C ALA A 157 -6.93 -3.59 -7.21
N GLU A 158 -6.17 -4.41 -6.50
CA GLU A 158 -5.71 -5.72 -6.98
C GLU A 158 -6.35 -6.86 -6.17
N PHE A 159 -6.66 -7.96 -6.85
CA PHE A 159 -7.34 -9.11 -6.25
C PHE A 159 -6.73 -10.43 -6.73
N ASN A 160 -6.59 -11.37 -5.80
CA ASN A 160 -6.40 -12.79 -6.06
C ASN A 160 -7.34 -13.59 -5.14
N LEU A 161 -8.47 -14.02 -5.70
CA LEU A 161 -9.56 -14.61 -4.91
C LEU A 161 -9.33 -16.06 -4.47
N ALA A 162 -8.38 -16.76 -5.12
CA ALA A 162 -8.04 -18.16 -4.84
C ALA A 162 -6.54 -18.32 -4.60
N GLY A 163 -6.02 -17.57 -3.63
CA GLY A 163 -4.63 -17.64 -3.20
C GLY A 163 -4.37 -18.61 -2.03
N GLY A 164 -3.13 -18.61 -1.56
CA GLY A 164 -2.66 -19.45 -0.47
C GLY A 164 -2.45 -20.92 -0.87
N VAL A 165 -1.92 -21.72 0.04
CA VAL A 165 -1.52 -23.12 -0.24
C VAL A 165 -2.72 -24.00 -0.64
N SER A 166 -3.92 -23.66 -0.15
CA SER A 166 -5.15 -24.43 -0.40
C SER A 166 -6.11 -23.79 -1.40
N GLY A 167 -5.79 -22.59 -1.94
CA GLY A 167 -6.71 -21.83 -2.79
C GLY A 167 -7.94 -21.28 -2.05
N ARG A 168 -7.90 -21.22 -0.71
CA ARG A 168 -9.02 -20.81 0.16
C ARG A 168 -8.80 -19.47 0.85
N GLN A 169 -7.85 -18.69 0.35
CA GLN A 169 -7.57 -17.35 0.86
C GLN A 169 -7.75 -16.34 -0.26
N THR A 170 -8.33 -15.20 0.06
CA THR A 170 -8.34 -14.05 -0.82
C THR A 170 -7.23 -13.08 -0.39
N PHE A 171 -6.43 -12.68 -1.38
CA PHE A 171 -5.43 -11.63 -1.27
C PHE A 171 -5.96 -10.43 -2.03
N TYR A 172 -5.89 -9.26 -1.43
CA TYR A 172 -6.25 -8.03 -2.09
C TYR A 172 -5.49 -6.86 -1.48
N ASP A 173 -5.36 -5.81 -2.26
CA ASP A 173 -4.62 -4.63 -1.87
C ASP A 173 -4.98 -3.43 -2.73
N ILE A 174 -4.65 -2.25 -2.20
CA ILE A 174 -4.53 -1.03 -3.00
C ILE A 174 -3.05 -0.85 -3.30
N SER A 175 -2.71 -0.57 -4.56
CA SER A 175 -1.34 -0.50 -5.01
C SER A 175 -1.02 0.82 -5.68
N LEU A 176 0.05 1.44 -5.19
CA LEU A 176 0.66 2.66 -5.70
C LEU A 176 2.00 2.39 -6.40
N VAL A 177 2.30 1.10 -6.66
CA VAL A 177 3.49 0.66 -7.41
C VAL A 177 3.51 1.28 -8.81
N ASP A 178 2.33 1.42 -9.41
CA ASP A 178 2.10 2.03 -10.72
C ASP A 178 1.75 3.52 -10.64
N GLY A 179 1.93 4.15 -9.47
CA GLY A 179 1.65 5.57 -9.25
C GLY A 179 0.31 5.84 -8.57
N TYR A 180 -0.06 7.11 -8.50
CA TYR A 180 -1.30 7.60 -7.91
C TYR A 180 -1.97 8.62 -8.83
N ASN A 181 -3.25 8.44 -9.14
CA ASN A 181 -4.03 9.40 -9.93
C ASN A 181 -5.38 9.74 -9.31
N ILE A 182 -6.02 8.80 -8.61
CA ILE A 182 -7.33 8.98 -7.99
C ILE A 182 -7.39 8.24 -6.64
N PRO A 183 -8.13 8.75 -5.64
CA PRO A 183 -8.36 8.00 -4.41
C PRO A 183 -9.17 6.73 -4.67
N VAL A 184 -8.81 5.63 -3.99
CA VAL A 184 -9.44 4.31 -4.13
C VAL A 184 -9.72 3.73 -2.76
N GLY A 185 -10.86 3.05 -2.63
CA GLY A 185 -11.22 2.21 -1.50
C GLY A 185 -11.70 0.85 -1.95
N ILE A 186 -11.54 -0.15 -1.09
CA ILE A 186 -12.02 -1.50 -1.29
C ILE A 186 -12.88 -1.87 -0.09
N ASN A 187 -14.15 -2.20 -0.32
CA ASN A 187 -15.04 -2.72 0.70
C ASN A 187 -15.31 -4.21 0.47
N TYR A 188 -15.30 -4.97 1.56
CA TYR A 188 -15.73 -6.36 1.54
C TYR A 188 -17.26 -6.44 1.61
N ILE A 189 -17.85 -7.27 0.75
CA ILE A 189 -19.27 -7.61 0.74
C ILE A 189 -19.40 -9.01 1.34
N PRO A 190 -19.95 -9.18 2.56
CA PRO A 190 -20.16 -10.50 3.14
C PRO A 190 -21.07 -11.37 2.26
N ALA A 191 -20.75 -12.65 2.12
CA ALA A 191 -21.64 -13.62 1.49
C ALA A 191 -22.39 -14.43 2.54
N ASP A 192 -23.54 -14.97 2.14
CA ASP A 192 -24.26 -15.94 2.96
C ASP A 192 -23.39 -17.18 3.18
N ASN A 193 -23.49 -17.78 4.38
CA ASN A 193 -22.77 -18.98 4.78
C ASN A 193 -21.22 -18.88 4.77
N THR A 194 -20.65 -17.67 4.74
CA THR A 194 -19.21 -17.45 4.99
C THR A 194 -18.95 -16.97 6.41
N THR A 195 -17.70 -17.07 6.87
CA THR A 195 -17.30 -16.43 8.13
C THR A 195 -17.63 -14.94 8.06
N TYR A 196 -18.33 -14.43 9.09
CA TYR A 196 -18.50 -13.00 9.23
C TYR A 196 -17.17 -12.33 9.59
N ILE A 197 -16.76 -11.36 8.78
CA ILE A 197 -15.54 -10.59 9.00
C ILE A 197 -15.94 -9.15 9.34
N PRO A 198 -15.50 -8.62 10.50
CA PRO A 198 -15.70 -7.21 10.84
C PRO A 198 -15.18 -6.26 9.75
N PRO A 199 -15.96 -5.26 9.34
CA PRO A 199 -15.60 -4.40 8.22
C PRO A 199 -14.37 -3.52 8.50
N ASN A 200 -14.03 -3.24 9.76
CA ASN A 200 -12.81 -2.51 10.13
C ASN A 200 -11.53 -3.35 10.03
N LEU A 201 -11.63 -4.62 9.63
CA LEU A 201 -10.48 -5.44 9.26
C LEU A 201 -10.28 -5.50 7.74
N THR A 202 -11.31 -5.18 6.96
CA THR A 202 -11.29 -5.44 5.50
C THR A 202 -11.44 -4.21 4.64
N ASN A 203 -12.17 -3.20 5.11
CA ASN A 203 -12.55 -2.07 4.28
C ASN A 203 -11.43 -1.03 4.33
N CYS A 204 -10.56 -1.05 3.32
CA CYS A 204 -9.38 -0.21 3.26
C CYS A 204 -9.55 0.94 2.26
N ALA A 205 -8.83 2.04 2.50
CA ALA A 205 -8.85 3.20 1.62
C ALA A 205 -7.48 3.87 1.53
N CYS A 206 -7.18 4.40 0.35
CA CYS A 206 -6.02 5.24 0.08
C CYS A 206 -6.48 6.59 -0.51
N ILE A 207 -6.32 7.64 0.29
CA ILE A 207 -6.67 9.01 -0.03
C ILE A 207 -5.42 9.88 0.11
N ALA A 208 -4.80 10.19 -1.03
CA ALA A 208 -3.62 11.04 -1.16
C ALA A 208 -3.92 12.27 -2.05
N THR A 209 -5.19 12.69 -2.11
CA THR A 209 -5.66 13.89 -2.81
C THR A 209 -6.18 14.90 -1.80
N THR A 210 -5.66 16.13 -1.88
CA THR A 210 -6.12 17.25 -1.04
C THR A 210 -7.62 17.54 -1.28
N GLY A 211 -8.33 17.93 -0.24
CA GLY A 211 -9.78 18.17 -0.25
C GLY A 211 -10.64 16.92 -0.06
N PHE A 212 -10.07 15.71 -0.19
CA PHE A 212 -10.77 14.45 0.11
C PHE A 212 -10.49 13.94 1.53
N ILE A 213 -9.46 14.45 2.20
CA ILE A 213 -9.06 14.04 3.54
C ILE A 213 -9.96 14.72 4.59
N SER A 214 -10.68 13.91 5.35
CA SER A 214 -11.51 14.32 6.50
C SER A 214 -10.66 14.84 7.66
N GLN A 215 -11.32 15.48 8.64
CA GLN A 215 -10.64 16.00 9.83
C GLN A 215 -9.82 14.91 10.55
N ARG A 216 -8.71 15.33 11.16
CA ARG A 216 -7.77 14.44 11.85
C ARG A 216 -8.48 13.69 12.98
N ALA A 217 -8.49 12.36 12.89
CA ALA A 217 -8.98 11.45 13.91
C ALA A 217 -8.21 10.12 13.81
N ALA A 218 -8.05 9.43 14.94
CA ALA A 218 -7.36 8.14 15.00
C ALA A 218 -8.21 6.98 14.47
N SER A 219 -9.54 7.12 14.53
CA SER A 219 -10.51 6.19 13.96
C SER A 219 -11.75 6.91 13.45
N GLY A 220 -12.54 6.21 12.62
CA GLY A 220 -13.81 6.71 12.11
C GLY A 220 -14.78 5.60 11.73
N THR A 221 -15.95 5.99 11.24
CA THR A 221 -17.01 5.04 10.83
C THR A 221 -17.25 5.01 9.33
N VAL A 222 -16.49 5.81 8.56
CA VAL A 222 -16.64 5.82 7.11
C VAL A 222 -16.10 4.50 6.55
N TYR A 223 -16.85 3.91 5.61
CA TYR A 223 -16.69 2.54 5.10
C TYR A 223 -17.04 1.42 6.09
N THR A 224 -17.39 1.74 7.34
CA THR A 224 -17.75 0.76 8.37
C THR A 224 -19.01 1.19 9.12
N ASN A 225 -19.03 1.05 10.46
CA ASN A 225 -20.14 1.44 11.34
C ASN A 225 -19.61 1.72 12.75
N SER A 226 -20.47 2.25 13.62
CA SER A 226 -20.10 2.60 15.01
C SER A 226 -19.69 1.42 15.88
N THR A 227 -20.10 0.20 15.53
CA THR A 227 -19.71 -1.03 16.25
C THR A 227 -18.27 -1.43 15.93
N TYR A 228 -17.83 -1.13 14.71
CA TYR A 228 -16.52 -1.49 14.17
C TYR A 228 -15.84 -0.25 13.59
N PRO A 229 -15.36 0.69 14.43
CA PRO A 229 -14.65 1.86 13.93
C PRO A 229 -13.36 1.42 13.22
N VAL A 230 -13.06 2.04 12.09
CA VAL A 230 -11.88 1.76 11.27
C VAL A 230 -10.71 2.62 11.74
N PRO A 231 -9.50 2.06 11.94
CA PRO A 231 -8.30 2.85 12.22
C PRO A 231 -7.92 3.69 11.00
N TRP A 232 -7.72 4.99 11.21
CA TRP A 232 -7.26 5.94 10.20
C TRP A 232 -5.80 6.28 10.41
N GLU A 233 -5.13 6.73 9.35
CA GLU A 233 -3.87 7.43 9.51
C GLU A 233 -4.10 8.72 10.34
N PRO A 234 -3.34 8.93 11.44
CA PRO A 234 -3.61 10.02 12.37
C PRO A 234 -2.82 11.31 12.07
N SER A 235 -1.93 11.31 11.08
CA SER A 235 -0.84 12.30 11.00
C SER A 235 -1.03 13.31 9.88
N GLU A 236 -1.56 12.90 8.75
CA GLU A 236 -1.49 13.69 7.52
C GLU A 236 -2.60 14.75 7.46
N SER A 237 -2.36 15.79 6.66
CA SER A 237 -3.28 16.92 6.48
C SER A 237 -3.55 17.16 5.00
N ASN A 238 -4.48 18.07 4.70
CA ASN A 238 -4.73 18.47 3.32
C ASN A 238 -3.50 19.14 2.69
N GLU A 239 -2.67 19.82 3.49
CA GLU A 239 -1.40 20.42 3.05
C GLU A 239 -0.37 19.34 2.75
N SER A 240 -0.17 18.37 3.65
CA SER A 240 0.80 17.30 3.41
C SER A 240 0.39 16.41 2.23
N SER A 241 -0.92 16.16 2.05
CA SER A 241 -1.48 15.48 0.88
C SER A 241 -1.41 16.26 -0.43
N ARG A 242 -1.20 17.58 -0.40
CA ARG A 242 -0.91 18.35 -1.62
C ARG A 242 0.57 18.22 -1.99
N ASP A 243 1.44 18.13 -0.98
CA ASP A 243 2.87 18.32 -1.15
C ASP A 243 3.67 17.00 -1.16
N TRP A 244 3.03 15.86 -0.88
CA TRP A 244 3.68 14.55 -0.76
C TRP A 244 4.38 14.07 -2.02
N CYS A 245 3.81 14.31 -3.20
CA CYS A 245 4.39 13.82 -4.44
C CYS A 245 5.72 14.55 -4.71
N PRO A 246 6.84 13.82 -4.84
CA PRO A 246 8.11 14.43 -5.19
C PRO A 246 8.03 15.18 -6.52
N TRP A 247 8.67 16.35 -6.60
CA TRP A 247 8.59 17.24 -7.76
C TRP A 247 8.88 16.57 -9.11
N PRO A 248 9.94 15.73 -9.24
CA PRO A 248 10.26 15.07 -10.50
C PRO A 248 9.24 14.00 -10.92
N LEU A 249 8.31 13.64 -10.02
CA LEU A 249 7.33 12.58 -10.22
C LEU A 249 5.93 13.11 -10.52
N LEU A 250 5.72 14.42 -10.46
CA LEU A 250 4.46 15.04 -10.88
C LEU A 250 4.28 14.82 -12.38
N SER A 251 3.12 14.30 -12.79
CA SER A 251 2.78 14.17 -14.21
C SER A 251 2.57 15.52 -14.87
N ASN A 252 2.00 16.48 -14.12
CA ASN A 252 1.74 17.84 -14.56
C ASN A 252 2.48 18.84 -13.63
N PRO A 253 3.83 18.94 -13.71
CA PRO A 253 4.59 19.87 -12.89
C PRO A 253 4.29 21.33 -13.30
N PRO A 254 4.27 22.28 -12.36
CA PRO A 254 4.04 23.69 -12.71
C PRO A 254 5.21 24.25 -13.53
N ASN A 255 4.92 25.26 -14.34
CA ASN A 255 5.93 25.93 -15.16
C ASN A 255 7.00 26.57 -14.26
N LYS A 256 8.27 26.28 -14.52
CA LYS A 256 9.38 26.91 -13.81
C LYS A 256 9.49 28.38 -14.24
N PRO A 257 9.64 29.34 -13.31
CA PRO A 257 10.05 30.70 -13.63
C PRO A 257 11.50 30.67 -14.16
N GLY A 258 11.74 31.30 -15.31
CA GLY A 258 13.08 31.43 -15.89
C GLY A 258 13.39 30.41 -17.00
N ALA A 259 14.17 30.86 -17.99
CA ALA A 259 14.47 30.16 -19.24
C ALA A 259 15.36 28.91 -19.09
N GLY A 260 14.93 27.90 -18.33
CA GLY A 260 15.61 26.61 -18.23
C GLY A 260 16.77 26.56 -17.22
N VAL A 261 16.96 27.57 -16.38
CA VAL A 261 17.91 27.53 -15.26
C VAL A 261 17.22 26.85 -14.08
N TYR A 262 17.82 25.77 -13.56
CA TYR A 262 17.29 24.98 -12.45
C TYR A 262 17.43 25.76 -11.15
N PRO A 263 16.36 26.27 -10.54
CA PRO A 263 16.52 26.98 -9.30
C PRO A 263 16.29 26.00 -8.14
N TYR A 264 16.98 26.28 -7.04
CA TYR A 264 16.99 25.51 -5.79
C TYR A 264 15.59 25.56 -5.12
N PRO A 265 15.32 24.85 -4.01
CA PRO A 265 13.98 24.64 -3.43
C PRO A 265 13.23 25.91 -2.93
N ASP A 266 13.67 27.10 -3.33
CA ASP A 266 13.42 28.38 -2.68
C ASP A 266 12.52 29.30 -3.54
N ASP A 267 12.03 28.84 -4.69
CA ASP A 267 11.35 29.70 -5.68
C ASP A 267 9.92 30.12 -5.35
N ASN A 268 9.38 29.75 -4.19
CA ASN A 268 7.97 29.99 -3.84
C ASN A 268 6.97 29.58 -4.94
N ILE A 269 7.34 28.65 -5.84
CA ILE A 269 6.47 28.18 -6.93
C ILE A 269 5.31 27.44 -6.29
N GLN A 270 4.11 27.96 -6.49
CA GLN A 270 2.90 27.35 -5.96
C GLN A 270 2.69 25.97 -6.62
N ARG A 271 2.63 24.92 -5.79
CA ARG A 271 2.28 23.58 -6.25
C ARG A 271 0.83 23.56 -6.74
N PRO A 272 0.49 22.78 -7.78
CA PRO A 272 -0.90 22.56 -8.13
C PRO A 272 -1.63 21.93 -6.94
N THR A 273 -2.92 22.22 -6.80
CA THR A 273 -3.78 21.60 -5.78
C THR A 273 -3.71 20.07 -5.85
N PHE A 274 -3.65 19.52 -7.07
CA PHE A 274 -3.42 18.12 -7.30
C PHE A 274 -2.69 17.90 -8.64
N SER A 275 -1.81 16.91 -8.69
CA SER A 275 -1.28 16.34 -9.92
C SER A 275 -1.08 14.85 -9.72
N PRO A 276 -1.43 14.00 -10.71
CA PRO A 276 -1.11 12.59 -10.68
C PRO A 276 0.39 12.38 -10.45
N CYS A 277 0.73 11.43 -9.58
CA CYS A 277 2.08 11.16 -9.14
C CYS A 277 2.58 9.83 -9.72
N LYS A 278 3.65 9.88 -10.51
CA LYS A 278 4.32 8.67 -10.98
C LYS A 278 5.03 8.00 -9.81
N SER A 279 5.05 6.67 -9.80
CA SER A 279 5.97 5.96 -8.94
C SER A 279 7.42 6.19 -9.38
N GLN A 280 8.37 5.90 -8.49
CA GLN A 280 9.78 6.02 -8.83
C GLN A 280 10.16 5.12 -10.03
N CYS A 281 9.68 3.87 -10.06
CA CYS A 281 9.88 2.95 -11.18
C CYS A 281 9.31 3.51 -12.49
N ALA A 282 8.07 4.02 -12.46
CA ALA A 282 7.41 4.59 -13.63
C ALA A 282 8.15 5.81 -14.20
N ALA A 283 8.88 6.56 -13.37
CA ALA A 283 9.61 7.75 -13.79
C ALA A 283 11.04 7.45 -14.28
N THR A 284 11.75 6.51 -13.63
CA THR A 284 13.17 6.27 -13.91
C THR A 284 13.43 5.05 -14.78
N ASN A 285 12.50 4.07 -14.78
CA ASN A 285 12.67 2.75 -15.39
C ASN A 285 13.96 2.04 -14.95
N SER A 286 14.47 2.35 -13.75
CA SER A 286 15.72 1.79 -13.25
C SER A 286 15.50 0.44 -12.57
N ASP A 287 16.45 -0.49 -12.72
CA ASP A 287 16.34 -1.82 -12.11
C ASP A 287 16.15 -1.76 -10.59
N SER A 288 16.77 -0.77 -9.93
CA SER A 288 16.67 -0.58 -8.47
C SER A 288 15.30 -0.09 -8.05
N ASP A 289 14.70 0.83 -8.79
CA ASP A 289 13.40 1.40 -8.44
C ASP A 289 12.27 0.44 -8.80
N CYS A 290 12.46 -0.37 -9.85
CA CYS A 290 11.51 -1.39 -10.29
C CYS A 290 11.72 -2.76 -9.61
N CYS A 291 12.74 -2.89 -8.75
CA CYS A 291 13.07 -4.14 -8.06
C CYS A 291 13.26 -5.35 -8.99
N ILE A 292 13.92 -5.16 -10.14
CA ILE A 292 14.17 -6.21 -11.14
C ILE A 292 15.65 -6.60 -11.21
N GLY A 293 15.94 -7.71 -11.89
CA GLY A 293 17.30 -8.21 -12.06
C GLY A 293 17.98 -8.48 -10.72
N LYS A 294 19.14 -7.88 -10.47
CA LYS A 294 19.88 -8.04 -9.22
C LYS A 294 19.16 -7.48 -7.98
N TRP A 295 18.17 -6.62 -8.20
CA TRP A 295 17.34 -6.00 -7.16
C TRP A 295 16.04 -6.76 -6.90
N HIS A 296 15.78 -7.86 -7.61
CA HIS A 296 14.65 -8.75 -7.34
C HIS A 296 14.90 -9.59 -6.08
N ASP A 297 15.07 -8.90 -4.96
CA ASP A 297 15.34 -9.46 -3.64
C ASP A 297 14.87 -8.43 -2.60
N PRO A 298 13.94 -8.78 -1.69
CA PRO A 298 13.43 -7.86 -0.67
C PRO A 298 14.52 -7.38 0.30
N ASN A 299 15.64 -8.11 0.41
CA ASN A 299 16.77 -7.68 1.21
C ASN A 299 17.60 -6.59 0.51
N LYS A 300 17.50 -6.47 -0.82
CA LYS A 300 18.27 -5.51 -1.63
C LYS A 300 17.43 -4.33 -2.11
N CYS A 301 16.22 -4.56 -2.61
CA CYS A 301 15.34 -3.47 -3.00
C CYS A 301 14.80 -2.77 -1.75
N LYS A 302 15.01 -1.46 -1.65
CA LYS A 302 14.58 -0.66 -0.50
C LYS A 302 13.64 0.45 -0.94
N PRO A 303 12.70 0.88 -0.07
CA PRO A 303 11.76 1.92 -0.43
C PRO A 303 12.50 3.23 -0.76
N GLY A 304 12.12 3.85 -1.88
CA GLY A 304 12.62 5.15 -2.30
C GLY A 304 11.93 6.33 -1.60
N LEU A 305 12.19 7.55 -2.05
CA LEU A 305 11.53 8.77 -1.54
C LEU A 305 10.01 8.72 -1.77
N TYR A 306 9.60 8.40 -3.00
CA TYR A 306 8.19 8.20 -3.37
C TYR A 306 7.51 7.21 -2.44
N SER A 307 8.10 6.02 -2.28
CA SER A 307 7.48 4.93 -1.51
C SER A 307 7.29 5.31 -0.05
N ARG A 308 8.27 5.98 0.57
CA ARG A 308 8.12 6.48 1.93
C ARG A 308 7.01 7.53 2.05
N HIS A 309 6.89 8.44 1.09
CA HIS A 309 5.84 9.45 1.10
C HIS A 309 4.45 8.86 0.84
N ALA A 310 4.35 7.93 -0.11
CA ALA A 310 3.14 7.17 -0.40
C ALA A 310 2.66 6.42 0.85
N LYS A 311 3.59 5.81 1.59
CA LYS A 311 3.25 5.05 2.80
C LYS A 311 2.85 5.91 4.00
N ALA A 312 3.31 7.16 4.04
CA ALA A 312 2.84 8.12 5.04
C ALA A 312 1.36 8.46 4.84
N LEU A 313 0.94 8.68 3.60
CA LEU A 313 -0.46 8.99 3.26
C LEU A 313 -1.37 7.78 3.18
N CYS A 314 -0.88 6.65 2.68
CA CYS A 314 -1.66 5.43 2.52
C CYS A 314 -0.94 4.25 3.20
N PRO A 315 -1.02 4.13 4.54
CA PRO A 315 -0.31 3.10 5.30
C PRO A 315 -0.67 1.67 4.91
N ASP A 316 -1.88 1.42 4.42
CA ASP A 316 -2.36 0.10 4.00
C ASP A 316 -2.10 -0.22 2.51
N ALA A 317 -1.57 0.72 1.73
CA ALA A 317 -1.37 0.53 0.28
C ALA A 317 0.08 0.15 -0.05
N TYR A 318 0.27 -0.63 -1.11
CA TYR A 318 1.61 -0.95 -1.63
C TYR A 318 2.29 0.33 -2.13
N SER A 319 3.49 0.61 -1.62
CA SER A 319 4.26 1.78 -2.03
C SER A 319 5.42 1.47 -3.01
N PHE A 320 5.79 0.19 -3.11
CA PHE A 320 6.76 -0.38 -4.07
C PHE A 320 6.62 -1.92 -4.11
N ALA A 321 7.35 -2.58 -5.01
CA ALA A 321 7.15 -4.00 -5.34
C ALA A 321 7.36 -5.01 -4.20
N PHE A 322 8.08 -4.68 -3.13
CA PHE A 322 8.33 -5.59 -1.99
C PHE A 322 7.76 -5.06 -0.67
N ASP A 323 6.66 -4.29 -0.72
CA ASP A 323 5.95 -3.75 0.45
C ASP A 323 4.87 -4.70 1.01
N ASP A 324 5.08 -6.02 0.90
CA ASP A 324 4.01 -7.01 1.12
C ASP A 324 3.46 -6.98 2.55
N GLN A 325 4.35 -6.89 3.54
CA GLN A 325 4.04 -7.08 4.96
C GLN A 325 3.08 -6.04 5.52
N THR A 326 3.03 -4.85 4.94
CA THR A 326 2.19 -3.75 5.44
C THR A 326 1.16 -3.29 4.42
N SER A 327 0.93 -4.08 3.37
CA SER A 327 0.07 -3.67 2.25
C SER A 327 -0.87 -4.75 1.74
N THR A 328 -0.65 -6.01 2.13
CA THR A 328 -1.50 -7.13 1.67
C THR A 328 -2.54 -7.49 2.71
N PHE A 329 -3.81 -7.47 2.32
CA PHE A 329 -4.86 -8.06 3.11
C PHE A 329 -5.03 -9.54 2.73
N ILE A 330 -5.14 -10.40 3.74
CA ILE A 330 -5.34 -11.84 3.57
C ILE A 330 -6.55 -12.23 4.41
N ILE A 331 -7.60 -12.69 3.74
CA ILE A 331 -8.83 -13.15 4.41
C ILE A 331 -9.27 -14.52 3.86
N PRO A 332 -10.14 -15.25 4.59
CA PRO A 332 -10.79 -16.44 4.04
C PRO A 332 -11.50 -16.14 2.73
N SER A 333 -11.41 -17.06 1.77
CA SER A 333 -12.12 -16.94 0.49
C SER A 333 -13.63 -16.93 0.69
N GLY A 334 -14.32 -16.10 -0.07
CA GLY A 334 -15.77 -15.93 -0.02
C GLY A 334 -16.15 -14.46 0.02
N GLY A 335 -17.45 -14.15 0.00
CA GLY A 335 -17.92 -12.77 -0.10
C GLY A 335 -17.86 -12.23 -1.52
N GLY A 336 -17.86 -10.90 -1.61
CA GLY A 336 -17.70 -10.09 -2.80
C GLY A 336 -16.97 -8.80 -2.46
N TRP A 337 -16.83 -7.94 -3.45
CA TRP A 337 -15.97 -6.76 -3.36
C TRP A 337 -16.65 -5.55 -3.96
N GLU A 338 -16.48 -4.40 -3.35
CA GLU A 338 -16.81 -3.11 -3.93
C GLU A 338 -15.53 -2.27 -4.04
N VAL A 339 -15.25 -1.78 -5.24
CA VAL A 339 -14.20 -0.78 -5.48
C VAL A 339 -14.85 0.59 -5.54
N VAL A 340 -14.46 1.48 -4.63
CA VAL A 340 -15.01 2.84 -4.53
C VAL A 340 -13.96 3.85 -4.96
N PHE A 341 -14.25 4.63 -5.99
CA PHE A 341 -13.40 5.75 -6.40
C PHE A 341 -13.80 7.03 -5.67
N CYS A 342 -12.81 7.81 -5.25
CA CYS A 342 -12.99 8.97 -4.37
C CYS A 342 -13.79 8.67 -3.11
N PRO A 343 -13.40 7.65 -2.34
CA PRO A 343 -14.13 7.27 -1.15
C PRO A 343 -13.96 8.42 -0.11
N ALA A 344 -14.98 8.68 0.70
CA ALA A 344 -14.96 9.77 1.69
C ALA A 344 -14.23 9.37 2.99
N GLY A 345 -13.42 10.21 3.61
CA GLY A 345 -12.81 9.86 4.90
C GLY A 345 -11.32 10.16 4.92
N ARG A 346 -10.54 9.21 5.43
CA ARG A 346 -9.07 9.25 5.43
C ARG A 346 -8.54 7.90 4.98
N SER A 347 -7.25 7.83 4.66
CA SER A 347 -6.60 6.55 4.43
C SER A 347 -6.63 5.70 5.69
N THR A 348 -6.74 4.39 5.50
CA THR A 348 -6.80 3.44 6.59
C THR A 348 -5.41 3.03 7.08
N ASN A 349 -5.33 2.61 8.34
CA ASN A 349 -4.12 2.06 8.97
C ASN A 349 -4.39 0.68 9.59
N ILE A 350 -5.20 -0.13 8.92
CA ILE A 350 -5.73 -1.41 9.42
C ILE A 350 -4.60 -2.42 9.60
N LEU A 351 -3.72 -2.60 8.61
CA LEU A 351 -2.72 -3.67 8.62
C LEU A 351 -1.73 -3.51 9.77
N ARG A 352 -1.37 -2.25 10.09
CA ARG A 352 -0.48 -1.94 11.21
C ARG A 352 -1.17 -1.97 12.57
N THR A 353 -2.46 -1.63 12.63
CA THR A 353 -3.22 -1.57 13.88
C THR A 353 -3.77 -2.94 14.30
N MET A 354 -4.25 -3.72 13.32
CA MET A 354 -5.02 -4.95 13.51
C MET A 354 -4.29 -6.20 12.98
N GLY A 355 -2.99 -6.10 12.74
CA GLY A 355 -2.17 -7.20 12.23
C GLY A 355 -2.35 -8.54 12.98
N PRO A 356 -2.35 -8.57 14.33
CA PRO A 356 -2.60 -9.81 15.08
C PRO A 356 -3.99 -10.42 14.83
N GLN A 357 -5.03 -9.61 14.70
CA GLN A 357 -6.40 -10.05 14.45
C GLN A 357 -6.53 -10.58 13.02
N LEU A 358 -5.94 -9.88 12.05
CA LEU A 358 -5.88 -10.34 10.67
C LEU A 358 -5.10 -11.64 10.51
N PHE A 359 -4.01 -11.82 11.27
CA PHE A 359 -3.26 -13.07 11.27
C PHE A 359 -4.09 -14.24 11.79
N GLU A 360 -4.86 -14.05 12.88
CA GLU A 360 -5.78 -15.07 13.37
C GLU A 360 -6.84 -15.40 12.33
N LEU A 361 -7.47 -14.38 11.73
CA LEU A 361 -8.48 -14.56 10.71
C LEU A 361 -7.94 -15.32 9.49
N ALA A 362 -6.75 -14.97 8.99
CA ALA A 362 -6.11 -15.61 7.85
C ALA A 362 -5.71 -17.07 8.14
N SER A 363 -5.34 -17.38 9.38
CA SER A 363 -4.85 -18.70 9.80
C SER A 363 -5.95 -19.66 10.24
N ALA A 364 -6.89 -19.18 11.04
CA ALA A 364 -7.97 -19.98 11.63
C ALA A 364 -9.27 -19.93 10.82
N GLY A 365 -9.43 -18.91 9.97
CA GLY A 365 -10.66 -18.70 9.20
C GLY A 365 -11.78 -18.01 9.96
N PHE A 366 -11.57 -17.66 11.24
CA PHE A 366 -12.49 -16.95 12.11
C PHE A 366 -11.71 -16.23 13.23
N LEU A 367 -12.36 -15.28 13.90
CA LEU A 367 -11.80 -14.56 15.05
C LEU A 367 -12.24 -15.19 16.37
N SER A 368 -11.35 -15.24 17.35
CA SER A 368 -11.72 -15.57 18.73
C SER A 368 -12.60 -14.48 19.35
N GLN A 369 -13.40 -14.83 20.36
CA GLN A 369 -14.24 -13.85 21.06
C GLN A 369 -13.42 -12.68 21.61
N LYS A 370 -12.23 -12.97 22.14
CA LYS A 370 -11.29 -11.94 22.62
C LYS A 370 -10.95 -10.93 21.53
N ASN A 371 -10.59 -11.41 20.34
CA ASN A 371 -10.23 -10.52 19.22
C ASN A 371 -11.47 -9.81 18.65
N LEU A 372 -12.64 -10.44 18.66
CA LEU A 372 -13.91 -9.78 18.33
C LEU A 372 -14.24 -8.63 19.28
N ASP A 373 -13.91 -8.74 20.57
CA ASP A 373 -14.12 -7.66 21.54
C ASP A 373 -13.10 -6.53 21.34
N LEU A 374 -11.84 -6.85 20.99
CA LEU A 374 -10.81 -5.86 20.69
C LEU A 374 -11.13 -5.01 19.46
N VAL A 375 -11.59 -5.62 18.37
CA VAL A 375 -11.94 -4.89 17.14
C VAL A 375 -13.21 -4.03 17.30
N LYS A 376 -13.94 -4.15 18.41
CA LYS A 376 -15.05 -3.24 18.76
C LYS A 376 -14.62 -2.12 19.71
N ASN A 377 -13.50 -2.29 20.40
CA ASN A 377 -13.05 -1.38 21.44
C ASN A 377 -12.31 -0.19 20.83
N GLN A 378 -13.01 0.92 20.62
CA GLN A 378 -12.45 2.13 20.02
C GLN A 378 -11.17 2.63 20.72
N SER A 379 -11.11 2.61 22.06
CA SER A 379 -9.90 3.05 22.78
C SER A 379 -8.68 2.18 22.47
N TYR A 380 -8.88 0.87 22.28
CA TYR A 380 -7.82 -0.02 21.82
C TYR A 380 -7.38 0.37 20.39
N ILE A 381 -8.34 0.57 19.48
CA ILE A 381 -8.08 0.96 18.08
C ILE A 381 -7.27 2.25 18.01
N ASP A 382 -7.72 3.29 18.72
CA ASP A 382 -7.07 4.60 18.72
C ASP A 382 -5.64 4.48 19.25
N SER A 383 -5.46 3.78 20.37
CA SER A 383 -4.14 3.61 20.99
C SER A 383 -3.14 2.85 20.11
N GLU A 384 -3.58 1.77 19.45
CA GLU A 384 -2.70 1.00 18.57
C GLU A 384 -2.50 1.71 17.22
N SER A 385 -3.48 2.47 16.72
CA SER A 385 -3.32 3.26 15.49
C SER A 385 -2.28 4.36 15.66
N GLU A 386 -2.30 5.09 16.78
CA GLU A 386 -1.30 6.12 17.09
C GLU A 386 0.09 5.50 17.29
N LYS A 387 0.18 4.42 18.06
CA LYS A 387 1.44 3.73 18.35
C LYS A 387 2.10 3.12 17.11
N ASN A 388 1.28 2.62 16.17
CA ASN A 388 1.75 1.99 14.94
C ASN A 388 1.58 2.89 13.71
N ALA A 389 1.46 4.21 13.91
CA ALA A 389 1.33 5.17 12.83
C ALA A 389 2.50 5.08 11.85
N ALA A 390 2.24 5.28 10.57
CA ALA A 390 3.30 5.44 9.58
C ALA A 390 4.16 6.67 9.93
N PRO A 391 5.49 6.63 9.70
CA PRO A 391 6.30 7.83 9.78
C PRO A 391 5.69 8.90 8.89
N GLY A 392 5.26 10.01 9.51
CA GLY A 392 4.59 11.07 8.78
C GLY A 392 5.52 11.77 7.80
N LEU A 393 4.94 12.49 6.85
CA LEU A 393 5.69 13.41 6.00
C LEU A 393 6.31 14.47 6.92
N ALA A 394 7.63 14.47 7.06
CA ALA A 394 8.33 15.48 7.87
C ALA A 394 7.90 16.86 7.36
N SER A 395 7.17 17.61 8.19
CA SER A 395 6.85 18.99 7.84
C SER A 395 8.17 19.72 7.67
N SER A 396 8.39 20.34 6.52
CA SER A 396 9.52 21.21 6.24
C SER A 396 9.50 22.50 7.08
N SER A 397 8.98 22.47 8.31
CA SER A 397 9.19 23.52 9.28
C SER A 397 10.53 23.27 9.98
N LEU A 398 11.56 23.97 9.49
CA LEU A 398 12.87 24.15 10.13
C LEU A 398 12.83 24.71 11.58
N TRP A 399 11.65 24.82 12.20
CA TRP A 399 11.45 25.38 13.53
C TRP A 399 11.57 24.35 14.66
N ALA A 400 11.50 23.05 14.37
CA ALA A 400 11.60 22.01 15.41
C ALA A 400 13.03 21.74 15.93
N ILE A 401 14.06 22.32 15.30
CA ILE A 401 15.46 22.16 15.76
C ILE A 401 15.85 23.26 16.76
N CYS A 402 15.07 24.34 16.91
CA CYS A 402 15.42 25.44 17.82
C CYS A 402 14.94 25.26 19.28
N ALA A 403 14.01 24.33 19.56
CA ALA A 403 13.49 24.16 20.92
C ALA A 403 14.38 23.31 21.84
N ALA A 404 15.35 22.57 21.30
CA ALA A 404 16.31 21.79 22.08
C ALA A 404 17.63 22.56 22.36
N ALA A 405 17.86 23.69 21.70
CA ALA A 405 19.09 24.47 21.85
C ALA A 405 18.97 25.63 22.87
N THR A 406 17.77 26.00 23.32
CA THR A 406 17.58 27.11 24.26
C THR A 406 17.58 26.69 25.73
N THR A 407 17.46 25.39 26.06
CA THR A 407 17.54 24.90 27.46
C THR A 407 18.96 24.54 27.91
N ALA A 408 19.94 24.43 27.00
CA ALA A 408 21.31 24.05 27.33
C ALA A 408 22.26 25.22 27.64
N VAL A 409 21.83 26.48 27.49
CA VAL A 409 22.70 27.67 27.69
C VAL A 409 22.47 28.36 29.05
N MET A 410 21.44 27.99 29.83
CA MET A 410 21.18 28.61 31.15
C MET A 410 21.71 27.86 32.37
N LEU A 411 22.49 26.77 32.21
CA LEU A 411 22.95 25.95 33.35
C LEU A 411 24.48 25.81 33.51
N LEU A 412 25.29 26.61 32.82
CA LEU A 412 26.75 26.58 32.97
C LEU A 412 27.36 27.99 33.04
N GLY A 413 26.88 28.82 33.96
CA GLY A 413 27.44 30.16 34.14
C GLY A 413 27.14 30.85 35.45
N TRP A 414 27.19 30.15 36.59
CA TRP A 414 27.43 30.71 37.93
C TRP A 414 28.35 29.78 38.71
#